data_AF-A0A094BVW8-F1
#
_entry.id   AF-A0A094BVW8-F1
#
_cell.length_a   1.000
_cell.length_b   1.000
_cell.length_c   1.000
_cell.angle_alpha   90.00
_cell.angle_beta   90.00
_cell.angle_gamma   90.00
#
_symmetry.space_group_name_H-M   'P 1'
#
loop_
_entity.id
_entity.type
_entity.pdbx_description
1 polymer ?
#
loop_
_entity_poly.entity_id
_entity_poly.type
_entity_poly.pdbx_seq_one_letter_code
_entity_poly.pdbx_strand_id
1 'polypeptide(L)'
;MSEVASNEIRDFQYNTSDLNHCHFLTLAFNIGLLPHEPAPRSSLKKKYKSKYLCMATFLGGESINKVSLIADNYTHQEFVFYGLRIGLFPSTFLNYLGYGLPSDEENFSSEDINSVRLLMQGVEQALCEAFGMPSTQIEVSLKKNFSQLMGKETVTIIVGEGEDAQKFVIHKDLLMNKVDFFQKMFSSNFLESSKASVTLPEDSPEAFEVLVEWIYCSTLKTLHGESTNDPCQPDLAISIVGLAEKYLLPELGDRAMTYLANIGKESAPTMEQMSTLYAQTPSN
;
A
#
# COMPACT_ATOMS: atom_id res chain seq x y z
N MET A 1 -33.79 22.36 4.60
CA MET A 1 -34.03 21.69 3.31
C MET A 1 -32.66 21.31 2.78
N SER A 2 -32.21 20.08 3.03
CA SER A 2 -30.90 19.60 2.59
C SER A 2 -30.99 19.27 1.10
N GLU A 3 -30.31 20.06 0.26
CA GLU A 3 -29.97 19.65 -1.10
C GLU A 3 -29.20 18.34 -0.98
N VAL A 4 -29.86 17.23 -1.31
CA VAL A 4 -29.18 15.95 -1.50
C VAL A 4 -28.31 16.17 -2.72
N ALA A 5 -27.01 16.40 -2.51
CA ALA A 5 -26.03 16.49 -3.57
C ALA A 5 -26.27 15.33 -4.54
N SER A 6 -26.46 15.64 -5.81
CA SER A 6 -26.63 14.63 -6.86
C SER A 6 -25.37 13.76 -6.84
N ASN A 7 -25.56 12.46 -6.64
CA ASN A 7 -24.46 11.52 -6.64
C ASN A 7 -24.36 10.98 -8.06
N GLU A 8 -23.26 11.29 -8.75
CA GLU A 8 -23.06 10.99 -10.18
C GLU A 8 -23.25 9.51 -10.52
N ILE A 9 -22.94 8.61 -9.58
CA ILE A 9 -23.12 7.16 -9.74
C ILE A 9 -24.58 6.76 -9.60
N ARG A 10 -25.27 7.29 -8.58
CA ARG A 10 -26.68 6.98 -8.30
C ARG A 10 -27.61 7.53 -9.38
N ASP A 11 -27.32 8.73 -9.83
CA ASP A 11 -28.16 9.49 -10.76
C ASP A 11 -27.75 9.25 -12.24
N PHE A 12 -26.82 8.31 -12.48
CA PHE A 12 -26.31 7.96 -13.80
C PHE A 12 -27.41 7.44 -14.75
N GLN A 13 -27.34 7.88 -16.01
CA GLN A 13 -28.28 7.50 -17.06
C GLN A 13 -27.69 6.47 -18.02
N TYR A 14 -28.26 5.27 -18.02
CA TYR A 14 -27.85 4.18 -18.88
C TYR A 14 -28.51 4.27 -20.26
N ASN A 15 -27.68 4.28 -21.32
CA ASN A 15 -28.14 4.28 -22.69
C ASN A 15 -28.44 2.85 -23.18
N THR A 16 -29.71 2.50 -23.29
CA THR A 16 -30.16 1.16 -23.73
C THR A 16 -29.86 0.83 -25.19
N SER A 17 -29.41 1.82 -25.97
CA SER A 17 -28.98 1.62 -27.35
C SER A 17 -27.49 1.33 -27.49
N ASP A 18 -26.70 1.64 -26.48
CA ASP A 18 -25.25 1.44 -26.45
C ASP A 18 -24.89 0.02 -25.99
N LEU A 19 -23.91 -0.61 -26.65
CA LEU A 19 -23.50 -1.97 -26.33
C LEU A 19 -22.80 -2.05 -24.97
N ASN A 20 -21.94 -1.07 -24.65
CA ASN A 20 -21.15 -1.04 -23.42
C ASN A 20 -22.05 -0.87 -22.20
N HIS A 21 -23.07 -0.01 -22.29
CA HIS A 21 -24.04 0.17 -21.21
C HIS A 21 -24.89 -1.09 -20.98
N CYS A 22 -25.31 -1.78 -22.05
CA CYS A 22 -26.04 -3.04 -21.92
C CYS A 22 -25.15 -4.13 -21.31
N HIS A 23 -23.89 -4.22 -21.75
CA HIS A 23 -22.93 -5.19 -21.24
C HIS A 23 -22.64 -4.97 -19.75
N PHE A 24 -22.43 -3.71 -19.35
CA PHE A 24 -22.26 -3.32 -17.95
C PHE A 24 -23.42 -3.76 -17.07
N LEU A 25 -24.67 -3.57 -17.52
CA LEU A 25 -25.86 -3.98 -16.75
C LEU A 25 -25.91 -5.51 -16.55
N THR A 26 -25.56 -6.28 -17.58
CA THR A 26 -25.46 -7.74 -17.47
C THR A 26 -24.36 -8.15 -16.47
N LEU A 27 -23.19 -7.51 -16.54
CA LEU A 27 -22.11 -7.73 -15.59
C LEU A 27 -22.52 -7.37 -14.16
N ALA A 28 -23.24 -6.26 -13.98
CA ALA A 28 -23.77 -5.84 -12.69
C ALA A 28 -24.71 -6.90 -12.06
N PHE A 29 -25.51 -7.59 -12.87
CA PHE A 29 -26.28 -8.74 -12.39
C PHE A 29 -25.38 -9.95 -12.07
N ASN A 30 -24.41 -10.26 -12.93
CA ASN A 30 -23.52 -11.41 -12.75
C ASN A 30 -22.66 -11.33 -11.48
N ILE A 31 -22.21 -10.13 -11.10
CA ILE A 31 -21.48 -9.91 -9.85
C ILE A 31 -22.40 -9.81 -8.63
N GLY A 32 -23.72 -9.91 -8.84
CA GLY A 32 -24.73 -9.87 -7.79
C GLY A 32 -25.12 -8.47 -7.33
N LEU A 33 -24.71 -7.39 -8.02
CA LEU A 33 -25.02 -6.00 -7.67
C LEU A 33 -26.51 -5.68 -7.92
N LEU A 34 -27.05 -6.13 -9.06
CA LEU A 34 -28.46 -5.99 -9.38
C LEU A 34 -29.26 -7.20 -8.89
N PRO A 35 -30.44 -6.98 -8.26
CA PRO A 35 -31.27 -8.08 -7.76
C PRO A 35 -31.97 -8.85 -8.89
N HIS A 36 -32.23 -8.20 -10.03
CA HIS A 36 -32.96 -8.75 -11.16
C HIS A 36 -32.12 -8.73 -12.43
N GLU A 37 -32.22 -9.80 -13.22
CA GLU A 37 -31.55 -9.86 -14.52
C GLU A 37 -32.12 -8.76 -15.45
N PRO A 38 -31.26 -7.88 -16.02
CA PRO A 38 -31.72 -6.89 -16.95
C PRO A 38 -32.27 -7.58 -18.21
N ALA A 39 -33.38 -7.08 -18.74
CA ALA A 39 -33.95 -7.65 -19.97
C ALA A 39 -32.92 -7.61 -21.11
N PRO A 40 -32.92 -8.59 -22.03
CA PRO A 40 -32.01 -8.58 -23.16
C PRO A 40 -32.20 -7.31 -24.01
N ARG A 41 -31.13 -6.81 -24.64
CA ARG A 41 -31.11 -5.55 -25.40
C ARG A 41 -32.25 -5.41 -26.42
N SER A 42 -32.62 -6.51 -27.09
CA SER A 42 -33.73 -6.57 -28.04
C SER A 42 -35.10 -6.30 -27.40
N SER A 43 -35.23 -6.61 -26.11
CA SER A 43 -36.42 -6.40 -25.28
C SER A 43 -36.38 -5.07 -24.52
N LEU A 44 -35.21 -4.55 -24.11
CA LEU A 44 -35.11 -3.23 -23.46
C LEU A 44 -35.65 -2.10 -24.34
N LYS A 45 -35.29 -2.10 -25.63
CA LYS A 45 -35.82 -1.15 -26.62
C LYS A 45 -37.34 -1.22 -26.82
N LYS A 46 -37.94 -2.39 -26.56
CA LYS A 46 -39.39 -2.62 -26.71
C LYS A 46 -40.14 -2.33 -25.41
N LYS A 47 -39.52 -2.63 -24.27
CA LYS A 47 -40.10 -2.53 -22.92
C LYS A 47 -40.11 -1.10 -22.41
N TYR A 48 -39.08 -0.30 -22.74
CA TYR A 48 -38.95 1.08 -22.30
C TYR A 48 -38.99 2.04 -23.49
N LYS A 49 -39.85 3.06 -23.40
CA LYS A 49 -39.96 4.11 -24.43
C LYS A 49 -38.78 5.09 -24.43
N SER A 50 -38.04 5.18 -23.32
CA SER A 50 -36.89 6.08 -23.16
C SER A 50 -35.58 5.42 -23.57
N LYS A 51 -34.72 6.17 -24.27
CA LYS A 51 -33.36 5.77 -24.62
C LYS A 51 -32.44 5.71 -23.39
N TYR A 52 -32.71 6.56 -22.39
CA TYR A 52 -31.94 6.70 -21.16
C TYR A 52 -32.76 6.24 -19.97
N LEU A 53 -32.20 5.34 -19.15
CA LEU A 53 -32.83 4.78 -17.97
C LEU A 53 -31.95 5.00 -16.74
N CYS A 54 -32.56 5.33 -15.60
CA CYS A 54 -31.85 5.42 -14.32
C CYS A 54 -31.74 4.03 -13.68
N MET A 55 -30.74 3.84 -12.81
CA MET A 55 -30.53 2.58 -12.10
C MET A 55 -31.80 2.09 -11.36
N ALA A 56 -32.59 3.01 -10.80
CA ALA A 56 -33.86 2.70 -10.13
C ALA A 56 -34.86 1.91 -10.99
N THR A 57 -34.80 2.03 -12.32
CA THR A 57 -35.67 1.29 -13.24
C THR A 57 -35.36 -0.21 -13.27
N PHE A 58 -34.11 -0.59 -12.95
CA PHE A 58 -33.65 -1.98 -12.91
C PHE A 58 -33.82 -2.62 -11.53
N LEU A 59 -33.91 -1.80 -10.48
CA LEU A 59 -34.07 -2.27 -9.10
C LEU A 59 -35.51 -2.75 -8.78
N GLY A 60 -36.52 -2.32 -9.54
CA GLY A 60 -37.90 -2.78 -9.34
C GLY A 60 -38.52 -2.42 -7.98
N GLY A 61 -37.92 -1.49 -7.22
CA GLY A 61 -38.33 -1.13 -5.86
C GLY A 61 -37.49 -1.79 -4.75
N GLU A 62 -36.54 -2.66 -5.10
CA GLU A 62 -35.58 -3.25 -4.17
C GLU A 62 -34.32 -2.38 -4.01
N SER A 63 -33.52 -2.62 -2.96
CA SER A 63 -32.22 -2.00 -2.80
C SER A 63 -31.17 -2.70 -3.67
N ILE A 64 -30.11 -1.98 -4.06
CA ILE A 64 -28.92 -2.61 -4.65
C ILE A 64 -28.34 -3.64 -3.66
N ASN A 65 -27.64 -4.66 -4.14
CA ASN A 65 -26.95 -5.60 -3.25
C ASN A 65 -25.53 -5.13 -2.98
N LYS A 66 -24.97 -5.55 -1.85
CA LYS A 66 -23.55 -5.33 -1.57
C LYS A 66 -22.70 -6.34 -2.32
N VAL A 67 -21.67 -5.85 -3.01
CA VAL A 67 -20.70 -6.68 -3.75
C VAL A 67 -19.30 -6.39 -3.25
N SER A 68 -18.52 -7.44 -3.02
CA SER A 68 -17.08 -7.35 -2.76
C SER A 68 -16.33 -7.64 -4.07
N LEU A 69 -15.58 -6.66 -4.55
CA LEU A 69 -14.83 -6.79 -5.80
C LEU A 69 -13.50 -7.50 -5.55
N ILE A 70 -13.08 -8.35 -6.50
CA ILE A 70 -11.93 -9.26 -6.36
C ILE A 70 -11.05 -8.99 -7.56
N ALA A 71 -9.82 -8.55 -7.33
CA ALA A 71 -8.89 -8.15 -8.39
C ALA A 71 -8.59 -9.29 -9.37
N ASP A 72 -8.44 -10.53 -8.86
CA ASP A 72 -8.13 -11.71 -9.69
C ASP A 72 -9.34 -12.26 -10.47
N ASN A 73 -10.55 -11.72 -10.26
CA ASN A 73 -11.76 -12.18 -10.92
C ASN A 73 -11.99 -11.41 -12.23
N TYR A 74 -11.95 -12.11 -13.35
CA TYR A 74 -12.15 -11.56 -14.69
C TYR A 74 -13.47 -10.78 -14.83
N THR A 75 -14.59 -11.32 -14.34
CA THR A 75 -15.90 -10.67 -14.42
C THR A 75 -15.95 -9.36 -13.61
N HIS A 76 -15.22 -9.31 -12.49
CA HIS A 76 -15.12 -8.10 -11.66
C HIS A 76 -14.25 -7.04 -12.36
N GLN A 77 -13.16 -7.46 -13.02
CA GLN A 77 -12.35 -6.60 -13.88
C GLN A 77 -13.16 -5.99 -15.02
N GLU A 78 -13.89 -6.82 -15.77
CA GLU A 78 -14.76 -6.33 -16.85
C GLU A 78 -15.82 -5.35 -16.34
N PHE A 79 -16.46 -5.65 -15.21
CA PHE A 79 -17.46 -4.76 -14.61
C PHE A 79 -16.90 -3.36 -14.36
N VAL A 80 -15.72 -3.28 -13.74
CA VAL A 80 -15.08 -1.98 -13.46
C VAL A 80 -14.59 -1.31 -14.74
N PHE A 81 -14.01 -2.07 -15.67
CA PHE A 81 -13.53 -1.58 -16.96
C PHE A 81 -14.65 -0.91 -17.76
N TYR A 82 -15.78 -1.62 -17.94
CA TYR A 82 -16.94 -1.07 -18.63
C TYR A 82 -17.59 0.08 -17.85
N GLY A 83 -17.57 0.04 -16.52
CA GLY A 83 -18.07 1.14 -15.68
C GLY A 83 -17.27 2.43 -15.88
N LEU A 84 -15.94 2.36 -16.00
CA LEU A 84 -15.12 3.52 -16.34
C LEU A 84 -15.33 3.94 -17.81
N ARG A 85 -15.46 2.97 -18.73
CA ARG A 85 -15.64 3.23 -20.17
C ARG A 85 -16.95 3.94 -20.49
N ILE A 86 -18.03 3.65 -19.77
CA ILE A 86 -19.31 4.36 -19.91
C ILE A 86 -19.37 5.67 -19.12
N GLY A 87 -18.34 5.97 -18.32
CA GLY A 87 -18.29 7.16 -17.47
C GLY A 87 -19.17 7.08 -16.22
N LEU A 88 -19.53 5.87 -15.77
CA LEU A 88 -20.22 5.69 -14.49
C LEU A 88 -19.29 5.99 -13.32
N PHE A 89 -18.04 5.53 -13.42
CA PHE A 89 -17.04 5.74 -12.39
C PHE A 89 -16.18 6.99 -12.70
N PRO A 90 -15.87 7.82 -11.69
CA PRO A 90 -15.00 8.98 -11.83
C PRO A 90 -13.70 8.70 -12.58
N SER A 91 -13.30 9.60 -13.48
CA SER A 91 -12.05 9.49 -14.24
C SER A 91 -10.79 9.53 -13.38
N THR A 92 -10.89 10.02 -12.13
CA THR A 92 -9.81 9.97 -11.13
C THR A 92 -9.34 8.55 -10.84
N PHE A 93 -10.19 7.56 -11.05
CA PHE A 93 -9.82 6.15 -10.89
C PHE A 93 -8.78 5.68 -11.91
N LEU A 94 -8.66 6.36 -13.05
CA LEU A 94 -7.62 6.06 -14.04
C LEU A 94 -6.21 6.36 -13.51
N ASN A 95 -6.07 7.21 -12.49
CA ASN A 95 -4.78 7.49 -11.86
C ASN A 95 -4.20 6.28 -11.10
N TYR A 96 -5.03 5.27 -10.82
CA TYR A 96 -4.55 4.01 -10.23
C TYR A 96 -3.92 3.08 -11.28
N LEU A 97 -4.16 3.32 -12.57
CA LEU A 97 -3.70 2.49 -13.67
C LEU A 97 -2.44 3.09 -14.31
N GLY A 98 -1.51 2.23 -14.75
CA GLY A 98 -0.27 2.65 -15.42
C GLY A 98 -0.47 2.94 -16.90
N TYR A 99 -1.34 2.19 -17.57
CA TYR A 99 -1.62 2.26 -19.02
C TYR A 99 -3.02 2.80 -19.34
N GLY A 100 -3.92 2.86 -18.35
CA GLY A 100 -5.23 3.49 -18.47
C GLY A 100 -6.28 2.56 -19.08
N LEU A 101 -7.18 3.09 -19.92
CA LEU A 101 -8.22 2.31 -20.62
C LEU A 101 -7.92 2.19 -22.11
N PRO A 102 -7.21 1.14 -22.56
CA PRO A 102 -7.02 0.87 -23.98
C PRO A 102 -8.36 0.57 -24.69
N SER A 103 -8.50 1.00 -25.94
CA SER A 103 -9.74 0.81 -26.72
C SER A 103 -10.02 -0.64 -27.10
N ASP A 104 -8.95 -1.44 -27.15
CA ASP A 104 -8.92 -2.78 -27.75
C ASP A 104 -8.95 -3.88 -26.69
N GLU A 105 -8.96 -3.52 -25.40
CA GLU A 105 -9.11 -4.45 -24.28
C GLU A 105 -10.54 -4.44 -23.73
N GLU A 106 -10.88 -5.51 -23.01
CA GLU A 106 -12.17 -5.67 -22.33
C GLU A 106 -12.00 -5.75 -20.79
N ASN A 107 -10.75 -5.75 -20.30
CA ASN A 107 -10.37 -5.90 -18.89
C ASN A 107 -9.04 -5.15 -18.60
N PHE A 108 -8.39 -5.47 -17.47
CA PHE A 108 -7.11 -4.86 -17.07
C PHE A 108 -5.91 -5.83 -17.24
N SER A 109 -5.88 -6.62 -18.31
CA SER A 109 -4.82 -7.62 -18.53
C SER A 109 -3.41 -7.04 -18.64
N SER A 110 -3.28 -5.78 -19.06
CA SER A 110 -2.00 -5.08 -19.19
C SER A 110 -1.51 -4.40 -17.90
N GLU A 111 -2.32 -4.38 -16.84
CA GLU A 111 -2.06 -3.67 -15.58
C GLU A 111 -1.48 -4.59 -14.50
N ASP A 112 -0.72 -4.02 -13.56
CA ASP A 112 -0.25 -4.80 -12.41
C ASP A 112 -1.39 -5.10 -11.43
N ILE A 113 -1.36 -6.28 -10.83
CA ILE A 113 -2.45 -6.76 -9.97
C ILE A 113 -2.68 -5.87 -8.74
N ASN A 114 -1.66 -5.15 -8.26
CA ASN A 114 -1.81 -4.24 -7.12
C ASN A 114 -2.58 -2.97 -7.52
N SER A 115 -2.32 -2.42 -8.70
CA SER A 115 -3.06 -1.29 -9.28
C SER A 115 -4.53 -1.65 -9.52
N VAL A 116 -4.81 -2.83 -10.09
CA VAL A 116 -6.18 -3.33 -10.26
C VAL A 116 -6.87 -3.50 -8.91
N ARG A 117 -6.17 -4.03 -7.90
CA ARG A 117 -6.71 -4.18 -6.55
C ARG A 117 -7.09 -2.85 -5.90
N LEU A 118 -6.24 -1.83 -6.02
CA LEU A 118 -6.54 -0.48 -5.51
C LEU A 118 -7.74 0.15 -6.22
N LEU A 119 -7.82 -0.02 -7.54
CA LEU A 119 -8.96 0.42 -8.33
C LEU A 119 -10.27 -0.24 -7.86
N MET A 120 -10.28 -1.55 -7.69
CA MET A 120 -11.46 -2.31 -7.22
C MET A 120 -11.95 -1.81 -5.87
N GLN A 121 -11.03 -1.55 -4.93
CA GLN A 121 -11.36 -1.00 -3.61
C GLN A 121 -11.96 0.41 -3.70
N GLY A 122 -11.38 1.27 -4.54
CA GLY A 122 -11.90 2.62 -4.76
C GLY A 122 -13.32 2.61 -5.34
N VAL A 123 -13.58 1.71 -6.29
CA VAL A 123 -14.91 1.54 -6.89
C VAL A 123 -15.92 0.99 -5.88
N GLU A 124 -15.53 -0.01 -5.07
CA GLU A 124 -16.39 -0.55 -4.01
C GLU A 124 -16.79 0.54 -3.01
N GLN A 125 -15.83 1.38 -2.59
CA GLN A 125 -16.10 2.51 -1.70
C GLN A 125 -17.06 3.52 -2.32
N ALA A 126 -16.86 3.89 -3.60
CA ALA A 126 -17.72 4.83 -4.29
C ALA A 126 -19.16 4.30 -4.45
N LEU A 127 -19.33 2.99 -4.68
CA LEU A 127 -20.63 2.32 -4.69
C LEU A 127 -21.27 2.34 -3.29
N CYS A 128 -20.51 2.04 -2.23
CA CYS A 128 -21.02 2.10 -0.86
C CYS A 128 -21.52 3.50 -0.48
N GLU A 129 -20.76 4.54 -0.84
CA GLU A 129 -21.14 5.94 -0.60
C GLU A 129 -22.36 6.35 -1.42
N ALA A 130 -22.45 5.93 -2.69
CA ALA A 130 -23.56 6.28 -3.57
C ALA A 130 -24.91 5.71 -3.13
N PHE A 131 -24.90 4.50 -2.55
CA PHE A 131 -26.11 3.78 -2.17
C PHE A 131 -26.35 3.72 -0.65
N GLY A 132 -25.51 4.39 0.15
CA GLY A 132 -25.66 4.43 1.61
C GLY A 132 -25.50 3.06 2.28
N MET A 133 -24.70 2.18 1.69
CA MET A 133 -24.48 0.83 2.19
C MET A 133 -23.52 0.84 3.38
N PRO A 134 -23.72 0.02 4.43
CA PRO A 134 -22.75 -0.13 5.49
C PRO A 134 -21.49 -0.74 4.89
N SER A 135 -20.39 0.03 4.86
CA SER A 135 -19.07 -0.45 4.47
C SER A 135 -18.65 -1.54 5.46
N THR A 136 -18.33 -2.74 4.97
CA THR A 136 -17.66 -3.73 5.83
C THR A 136 -16.22 -3.29 5.76
N GLN A 137 -15.73 -2.68 6.83
CA GLN A 137 -14.37 -2.20 6.92
C GLN A 137 -13.40 -3.37 6.64
N ILE A 138 -12.85 -3.40 5.43
CA ILE A 138 -11.46 -3.80 5.23
C ILE A 138 -10.77 -2.49 4.90
N GLU A 139 -10.30 -1.85 5.97
CA GLU A 139 -9.51 -0.63 5.91
C GLU A 139 -8.19 -0.96 5.19
N VAL A 140 -8.05 -0.62 3.91
CA VAL A 140 -6.70 -0.44 3.32
C VAL A 140 -6.68 0.76 2.37
N SER A 141 -6.10 1.83 2.92
CA SER A 141 -5.29 2.87 2.28
C SER A 141 -5.78 3.43 0.94
N LEU A 142 -6.60 4.49 1.04
CA LEU A 142 -6.31 5.69 0.25
C LEU A 142 -4.80 5.89 0.27
N LYS A 143 -4.15 6.02 -0.89
CA LYS A 143 -2.71 6.32 -1.01
C LYS A 143 -2.43 7.57 -0.18
N LYS A 144 -2.07 7.39 1.09
CA LYS A 144 -1.83 8.49 2.02
C LYS A 144 -0.69 9.27 1.39
N ASN A 145 -0.92 10.54 1.13
CA ASN A 145 0.17 11.41 0.72
C ASN A 145 1.21 11.43 1.84
N PHE A 146 2.46 11.75 1.52
CA PHE A 146 3.56 11.69 2.48
C PHE A 146 3.24 12.39 3.82
N SER A 147 2.57 13.54 3.77
CA SER A 147 2.10 14.27 4.96
C SER A 147 1.07 13.50 5.81
N GLN A 148 0.24 12.67 5.20
CA GLN A 148 -0.73 11.82 5.87
C GLN A 148 -0.11 10.52 6.40
N LEU A 149 0.99 10.06 5.79
CA LEU A 149 1.76 8.91 6.29
C LEU A 149 2.52 9.22 7.58
N MET A 150 2.98 10.47 7.73
CA MET A 150 3.65 10.92 8.95
C MET A 150 2.73 10.96 10.17
N GLY A 151 1.43 11.15 9.96
CA GLY A 151 0.52 11.42 11.07
C GLY A 151 0.77 12.78 11.73
N LYS A 152 0.01 13.07 12.78
CA LYS A 152 0.19 14.28 13.60
C LYS A 152 0.79 13.99 14.98
N GLU A 153 0.78 12.72 15.38
CA GLU A 153 1.19 12.29 16.70
C GLU A 153 2.67 11.86 16.67
N THR A 154 3.42 12.30 17.66
CA THR A 154 4.81 11.88 17.89
C THR A 154 4.92 11.08 19.17
N VAL A 155 5.81 10.09 19.18
CA VAL A 155 6.15 9.29 20.34
C VAL A 155 7.61 9.51 20.72
N THR A 156 7.88 9.49 22.03
CA THR A 156 9.24 9.56 22.57
C THR A 156 9.75 8.15 22.87
N ILE A 157 10.87 7.75 22.28
CA ILE A 157 11.54 6.49 22.57
C ILE A 157 12.83 6.81 23.33
N ILE A 158 12.98 6.21 24.50
CA ILE A 158 14.17 6.31 25.34
C ILE A 158 14.95 5.01 25.17
N VAL A 159 16.16 5.05 24.63
CA VAL A 159 16.95 3.86 24.30
C VAL A 159 18.19 3.83 25.16
N GLY A 160 18.56 2.66 25.67
CA GLY A 160 19.70 2.45 26.56
C GLY A 160 19.36 2.63 28.04
N GLU A 161 20.37 2.41 28.89
CA GLU A 161 20.28 2.52 30.36
C GLU A 161 21.23 3.60 30.91
N GLY A 162 20.89 4.11 32.10
CA GLY A 162 21.77 5.00 32.85
C GLY A 162 22.01 6.36 32.18
N GLU A 163 23.26 6.83 32.24
CA GLU A 163 23.67 8.14 31.70
C GLU A 163 23.80 8.15 30.17
N ASP A 164 23.93 6.98 29.55
CA ASP A 164 24.08 6.80 28.10
C ASP A 164 22.72 6.70 27.37
N ALA A 165 21.60 6.76 28.11
CA ALA A 165 20.27 6.64 27.53
C ALA A 165 19.90 7.88 26.66
N GLN A 166 19.53 7.63 25.40
CA GLN A 166 19.19 8.68 24.43
C GLN A 166 17.69 8.75 24.17
N LYS A 167 17.18 9.95 23.90
CA LYS A 167 15.77 10.20 23.60
C LYS A 167 15.56 10.52 22.12
N PHE A 168 14.62 9.83 21.50
CA PHE A 168 14.23 9.99 20.11
C PHE A 168 12.76 10.38 20.03
N VAL A 169 12.44 11.47 19.33
CA VAL A 169 11.05 11.89 19.09
C VAL A 169 10.70 11.56 17.64
N ILE A 170 9.78 10.63 17.44
CA ILE A 170 9.49 10.03 16.12
C ILE A 170 8.00 10.10 15.83
N HIS A 171 7.62 10.30 14.57
CA HIS A 171 6.24 10.23 14.12
C HIS A 171 5.66 8.82 14.35
N LYS A 172 4.59 8.74 15.14
CA LYS A 172 4.02 7.48 15.62
C LYS A 172 3.49 6.63 14.46
N ASP A 173 2.72 7.23 13.56
CA ASP A 173 2.15 6.53 12.40
C ASP A 173 3.23 6.01 11.46
N LEU A 174 4.30 6.79 11.24
CA LEU A 174 5.44 6.38 10.43
C LEU A 174 6.15 5.18 11.05
N LEU A 175 6.43 5.25 12.35
CA LEU A 175 7.11 4.19 13.10
C LEU A 175 6.31 2.89 13.08
N MET A 176 5.00 2.95 13.35
CA MET A 176 4.12 1.78 13.32
C MET A 176 3.99 1.19 11.92
N ASN A 177 4.04 2.01 10.87
CA ASN A 177 3.97 1.53 9.49
C ASN A 177 5.25 0.78 9.08
N LYS A 178 6.41 1.28 9.50
CA LYS A 178 7.71 0.71 9.14
C LYS A 178 8.15 -0.45 10.02
N VAL A 179 7.63 -0.53 11.25
CA VAL A 179 8.11 -1.49 12.25
C VAL A 179 6.92 -2.11 13.01
N ASP A 180 6.58 -3.33 12.64
CA ASP A 180 5.44 -4.11 13.19
C ASP A 180 5.49 -4.25 14.72
N PHE A 181 6.70 -4.31 15.31
CA PHE A 181 6.87 -4.35 16.75
C PHE A 181 6.18 -3.16 17.43
N PHE A 182 6.46 -1.94 16.95
CA PHE A 182 5.86 -0.73 17.49
C PHE A 182 4.39 -0.62 17.14
N GLN A 183 3.96 -1.13 15.98
CA GLN A 183 2.54 -1.24 15.65
C GLN A 183 1.79 -2.04 16.72
N LYS A 184 2.29 -3.23 17.06
CA LYS A 184 1.68 -4.10 18.07
C LYS A 184 1.72 -3.46 19.45
N MET A 185 2.83 -2.82 19.80
CA MET A 185 2.99 -2.13 21.09
C MET A 185 1.96 -1.01 21.28
N PHE A 186 1.86 -0.10 20.31
CA PHE A 186 0.98 1.07 20.41
C PHE A 186 -0.49 0.82 20.05
N SER A 187 -0.80 -0.26 19.33
CA SER A 187 -2.20 -0.64 19.01
C SER A 187 -2.85 -1.50 20.11
N SER A 188 -2.08 -1.92 21.10
CA SER A 188 -2.57 -2.78 22.18
C SER A 188 -3.27 -1.97 23.28
N ASN A 189 -4.19 -2.57 24.06
CA ASN A 189 -4.84 -1.90 25.20
C ASN A 189 -3.93 -1.73 26.44
N PHE A 190 -2.61 -1.81 26.27
CA PHE A 190 -1.64 -1.72 27.37
C PHE A 190 -1.31 -0.25 27.72
N LEU A 191 -0.68 -0.04 28.87
CA LEU A 191 -0.32 1.29 29.35
C LEU A 191 0.57 2.06 28.35
N GLU A 192 1.34 1.35 27.51
CA GLU A 192 2.17 1.97 26.48
C GLU A 192 1.37 2.57 25.32
N SER A 193 0.14 2.13 25.02
CA SER A 193 -0.69 2.81 24.02
C SER A 193 -1.26 4.13 24.51
N SER A 194 -1.40 4.27 25.82
CA SER A 194 -1.85 5.51 26.48
C SER A 194 -0.70 6.48 26.77
N LYS A 195 0.55 5.99 26.82
CA LYS A 195 1.74 6.80 27.03
C LYS A 195 2.39 7.16 25.69
N ALA A 196 2.60 8.44 25.44
CA ALA A 196 3.42 8.92 24.32
C ALA A 196 4.93 8.69 24.53
N SER A 197 5.33 7.73 25.37
CA SER A 197 6.74 7.43 25.68
C SER A 197 6.99 5.95 25.95
N VAL A 198 8.05 5.40 25.36
CA VAL A 198 8.51 4.01 25.55
C VAL A 198 9.99 4.00 25.92
N THR A 199 10.39 3.07 26.79
CA THR A 199 11.80 2.86 27.16
C THR A 199 12.28 1.49 26.67
N LEU A 200 13.44 1.46 26.03
CA LEU A 200 14.09 0.29 25.43
C LEU A 200 15.52 0.17 25.99
N PRO A 201 15.67 -0.36 27.22
CA PRO A 201 16.96 -0.39 27.90
C PRO A 201 17.99 -1.29 27.20
N GLU A 202 17.51 -2.37 26.57
CA GLU A 202 18.35 -3.40 25.94
C GLU A 202 18.89 -3.02 24.56
N ASP A 203 18.45 -1.89 23.99
CA ASP A 203 18.86 -1.45 22.65
C ASP A 203 20.00 -0.44 22.72
N SER A 204 20.92 -0.51 21.74
CA SER A 204 21.99 0.47 21.59
C SER A 204 21.44 1.78 21.02
N PRO A 205 21.69 2.94 21.66
CA PRO A 205 21.34 4.26 21.12
C PRO A 205 21.87 4.51 19.71
N GLU A 206 23.11 4.08 19.43
CA GLU A 206 23.79 4.28 18.15
C GLU A 206 23.15 3.47 17.04
N ALA A 207 22.84 2.19 17.30
CA ALA A 207 22.13 1.35 16.34
C ALA A 207 20.70 1.85 16.11
N PHE A 208 20.06 2.38 17.15
CA PHE A 208 18.71 2.93 17.05
C PHE A 208 18.66 4.24 16.25
N GLU A 209 19.67 5.11 16.36
CA GLU A 209 19.78 6.30 15.49
C GLU A 209 19.80 5.90 14.00
N VAL A 210 20.53 4.85 13.65
CA VAL A 210 20.55 4.34 12.26
C VAL A 210 19.21 3.74 11.85
N LEU A 211 18.50 3.05 12.77
CA LEU A 211 17.12 2.63 12.51
C LEU A 211 16.21 3.85 12.23
N VAL A 212 16.34 4.93 12.99
CA VAL A 212 15.56 6.16 12.78
C VAL A 212 15.86 6.76 11.41
N GLU A 213 17.15 6.85 11.02
CA GLU A 213 17.54 7.29 9.68
C GLU A 213 16.87 6.44 8.59
N TRP A 214 16.88 5.12 8.76
CA TRP A 214 16.27 4.19 7.82
C TRP A 214 14.74 4.34 7.74
N ILE A 215 14.06 4.56 8.86
CA ILE A 215 12.61 4.79 8.91
C ILE A 215 12.23 6.02 8.08
N TYR A 216 12.97 7.12 8.22
CA TYR A 216 12.65 8.38 7.52
C TYR A 216 13.15 8.42 6.07
N CYS A 217 14.37 7.97 5.81
CA CYS A 217 15.05 8.18 4.54
C CYS A 217 15.10 6.91 3.69
N SER A 218 14.86 5.73 4.27
CA SER A 218 15.10 4.43 3.62
C SER A 218 16.52 4.33 3.06
N THR A 219 17.49 4.97 3.73
CA THR A 219 18.93 4.95 3.44
C THR A 219 19.72 4.69 4.72
N LEU A 220 20.99 4.28 4.59
CA LEU A 220 21.92 4.06 5.71
C LEU A 220 23.18 4.91 5.51
N LYS A 221 23.01 6.23 5.36
CA LYS A 221 24.13 7.13 5.09
C LYS A 221 25.11 7.16 6.25
N THR A 222 24.63 6.99 7.48
CA THR A 222 25.50 6.89 8.66
C THR A 222 26.48 5.71 8.57
N LEU A 223 26.09 4.62 7.90
CA LEU A 223 26.98 3.49 7.62
C LEU A 223 27.87 3.69 6.39
N HIS A 224 27.53 4.60 5.47
CA HIS A 224 28.21 4.76 4.18
C HIS A 224 28.95 6.11 4.03
N GLY A 225 29.01 6.91 5.09
CA GLY A 225 29.51 8.28 5.03
C GLY A 225 31.00 8.35 4.68
N GLU A 226 31.33 9.11 3.62
CA GLU A 226 32.68 9.36 3.08
C GLU A 226 33.69 10.01 4.07
N SER A 227 33.32 10.26 5.32
CA SER A 227 34.12 11.05 6.27
C SER A 227 34.60 10.34 7.52
N THR A 228 34.39 9.03 7.70
CA THR A 228 34.99 8.36 8.86
C THR A 228 35.58 6.99 8.52
N ASN A 229 36.91 6.92 8.48
CA ASN A 229 37.64 5.70 8.81
C ASN A 229 37.48 5.45 10.33
N ASP A 230 36.24 5.33 10.81
CA ASP A 230 35.98 5.03 12.22
C ASP A 230 36.09 3.51 12.40
N PRO A 231 37.07 3.01 13.18
CA PRO A 231 37.26 1.59 13.42
C PRO A 231 36.06 0.91 14.10
N CYS A 232 35.08 1.68 14.62
CA CYS A 232 33.87 1.16 15.25
C CYS A 232 32.68 0.93 14.30
N GLN A 233 32.78 1.31 13.01
CA GLN A 233 31.70 1.04 12.04
C GLN A 233 31.32 -0.44 11.83
N PRO A 234 32.23 -1.43 11.85
CA PRO A 234 31.82 -2.84 11.75
C PRO A 234 31.03 -3.29 12.98
N ASP A 235 31.40 -2.86 14.18
CA ASP A 235 30.67 -3.19 15.41
C ASP A 235 29.25 -2.59 15.38
N LEU A 236 29.11 -1.33 14.93
CA LEU A 236 27.82 -0.69 14.70
C LEU A 236 26.97 -1.46 13.68
N ALA A 237 27.56 -1.92 12.59
CA ALA A 237 26.86 -2.72 11.58
C ALA A 237 26.37 -4.07 12.15
N ILE A 238 27.16 -4.72 13.01
CA ILE A 238 26.72 -5.92 13.75
C ILE A 238 25.55 -5.60 14.67
N SER A 239 25.61 -4.50 15.43
CA SER A 239 24.51 -4.06 16.28
C SER A 239 23.23 -3.76 15.48
N ILE A 240 23.35 -3.18 14.29
CA ILE A 240 22.21 -2.93 13.39
C ILE A 240 21.61 -4.24 12.88
N VAL A 241 22.42 -5.27 12.56
CA VAL A 241 21.92 -6.59 12.18
C VAL A 241 21.13 -7.22 13.33
N GLY A 242 21.67 -7.21 14.56
CA GLY A 242 20.96 -7.73 15.73
C GLY A 242 19.64 -6.98 16.00
N LEU A 243 19.65 -5.66 15.83
CA LEU A 243 18.47 -4.82 15.95
C LEU A 243 17.44 -5.10 14.85
N ALA A 244 17.88 -5.29 13.61
CA ALA A 244 17.03 -5.64 12.49
C ALA A 244 16.36 -7.01 12.68
N GLU A 245 17.08 -8.01 13.19
CA GLU A 245 16.51 -9.31 13.53
C GLU A 245 15.49 -9.20 14.67
N LYS A 246 15.82 -8.45 15.73
CA LYS A 246 14.92 -8.21 16.87
C LYS A 246 13.59 -7.59 16.45
N TYR A 247 13.64 -6.63 15.51
CA TYR A 247 12.47 -5.92 15.02
C TYR A 247 11.85 -6.51 13.75
N LEU A 248 12.37 -7.63 13.24
CA LEU A 248 11.92 -8.30 12.01
C LEU A 248 11.97 -7.38 10.77
N LEU A 249 13.10 -6.70 10.58
CA LEU A 249 13.35 -5.74 9.50
C LEU A 249 14.36 -6.30 8.48
N PRO A 250 13.95 -7.23 7.58
CA PRO A 250 14.88 -7.92 6.68
C PRO A 250 15.65 -6.97 5.76
N GLU A 251 15.00 -5.93 5.23
CA GLU A 251 15.66 -4.95 4.36
C GLU A 251 16.76 -4.16 5.06
N LEU A 252 16.59 -3.86 6.35
CA LEU A 252 17.61 -3.17 7.15
C LEU A 252 18.80 -4.12 7.41
N GLY A 253 18.50 -5.36 7.78
CA GLY A 253 19.49 -6.42 8.02
C GLY A 253 20.33 -6.72 6.78
N ASP A 254 19.69 -6.92 5.63
CA ASP A 254 20.37 -7.21 4.35
C ASP A 254 21.36 -6.12 3.96
N ARG A 255 21.00 -4.85 4.18
CA ARG A 255 21.86 -3.72 3.87
C ARG A 255 23.05 -3.62 4.83
N ALA A 256 22.83 -3.83 6.13
CA ALA A 256 23.91 -3.87 7.11
C ALA A 256 24.87 -5.05 6.85
N MET A 257 24.34 -6.22 6.48
CA MET A 257 25.13 -7.38 6.09
C MET A 257 25.92 -7.14 4.80
N THR A 258 25.32 -6.46 3.81
CA THR A 258 26.02 -6.08 2.57
C THR A 258 27.20 -5.17 2.86
N TYR A 259 27.01 -4.21 3.78
CA TYR A 259 28.08 -3.33 4.24
C TYR A 259 29.23 -4.12 4.90
N LEU A 260 28.92 -5.02 5.85
CA LEU A 260 29.92 -5.91 6.48
C LEU A 260 30.68 -6.77 5.46
N ALA A 261 29.97 -7.33 4.48
CA ALA A 261 30.57 -8.13 3.42
C ALA A 261 31.54 -7.31 2.54
N ASN A 262 31.25 -6.03 2.31
CA ASN A 262 32.12 -5.16 1.52
C ASN A 262 33.40 -4.81 2.28
N ILE A 263 33.33 -4.50 3.59
CA ILE A 263 34.54 -4.32 4.43
C ILE A 263 35.42 -5.58 4.39
N GLY A 264 34.80 -6.76 4.51
CA GLY A 264 35.51 -8.03 4.45
C GLY A 264 36.22 -8.27 3.10
N LYS A 265 35.62 -7.82 1.99
CA LYS A 265 36.26 -7.87 0.66
C LYS A 265 37.45 -6.93 0.55
N GLU A 266 37.34 -5.72 1.09
CA GLU A 266 38.45 -4.74 1.09
C GLU A 266 39.62 -5.20 1.97
N SER A 267 39.34 -6.01 2.98
CA SER A 267 40.35 -6.60 3.87
C SER A 267 41.02 -7.85 3.29
N ALA A 268 40.51 -8.43 2.19
CA ALA A 268 41.11 -9.60 1.57
C ALA A 268 42.38 -9.22 0.79
N PRO A 269 43.51 -9.94 0.96
CA PRO A 269 44.73 -9.64 0.22
C PRO A 269 44.51 -9.82 -1.28
N THR A 270 44.89 -8.80 -2.04
CA THR A 270 44.79 -8.79 -3.51
C THR A 270 45.63 -9.89 -4.14
N MET A 271 45.30 -10.29 -5.37
CA MET A 271 46.07 -11.31 -6.11
C MET A 271 47.55 -10.94 -6.25
N GLU A 272 47.87 -9.65 -6.36
CA GLU A 272 49.23 -9.13 -6.44
C GLU A 272 49.98 -9.23 -5.09
N GLN A 273 49.31 -8.89 -3.98
CA GLN A 273 49.86 -9.10 -2.63
C GLN A 273 50.09 -10.58 -2.34
N MET A 274 49.15 -11.45 -2.73
CA MET A 274 49.29 -12.90 -2.60
C MET A 274 50.43 -13.44 -3.48
N SER A 275 50.56 -12.95 -4.72
CA SER A 275 51.66 -13.33 -5.62
C SER A 275 53.02 -12.90 -5.07
N THR A 276 53.10 -11.70 -4.50
CA THR A 276 54.31 -11.20 -3.82
C THR A 276 54.66 -12.06 -2.60
N LEU A 277 53.66 -12.43 -1.81
CA LEU A 277 53.83 -13.34 -0.67
C LEU A 277 54.43 -14.68 -1.15
N TYR A 278 53.84 -15.32 -2.16
CA TYR A 278 54.34 -16.59 -2.71
C TYR A 278 55.75 -16.51 -3.27
N ALA A 279 56.12 -15.40 -3.93
CA ALA A 279 57.46 -15.19 -4.46
C ALA A 279 58.51 -15.01 -3.35
N GLN A 280 58.11 -14.54 -2.17
CA GLN A 280 58.99 -14.33 -1.01
C GLN A 280 59.08 -15.54 -0.07
N THR A 281 58.20 -16.53 -0.20
CA THR A 281 58.27 -17.75 0.61
C THR A 281 59.39 -18.66 0.07
N PRO A 282 60.38 -19.07 0.89
CA PRO A 282 61.44 -19.97 0.44
C PRO A 282 60.88 -21.33 0.02
N SER A 283 61.44 -21.90 -1.05
CA SER A 283 61.09 -23.23 -1.53
C SER A 283 61.50 -24.27 -0.49
N ASN A 284 60.53 -25.05 0.03
CA ASN A 284 60.79 -26.22 0.87
C ASN A 284 61.53 -27.32 0.10
#